data_AF-A0A2I8VHU5-F1
#
_entry.id   AF-A0A2I8VHU5-F1
#
_cell.length_a   1.000
_cell.length_b   1.000
_cell.length_c   1.000
_cell.angle_alpha   90.00
_cell.angle_beta   90.00
_cell.angle_gamma   90.00
#
_symmetry.space_group_name_H-M   'P 1'
#
loop_
_entity.id
_entity.type
_entity.pdbx_description
1 polymer ?
#
loop_
_entity_poly.entity_id
_entity_poly.type
_entity_poly.pdbx_seq_one_letter_code
_entity_poly.pdbx_strand_id
1 'polypeptide(L)'
;MHENAPLSGHVTVLRLGHRPGRDDRMTTHVALTARALGAERALLVGDTTGARDTVRDITDRFGGPFVVEAVDEWRPLVREWEGNVVHLTMYGERVQDVEREIRASVVDSEDPLLVVVGSQKVPFEVYDAADWNVAVTNQPHSEVAGLAVFLDRLFEGRELSREWDDADKRVVPMETGKRVVDAASETVEE
;
A
#
# COMPACT_ATOMS: atom_id res chain seq x y z
N MET A 1 13.70 -0.30 -24.75
CA MET A 1 13.08 -1.54 -24.26
C MET A 1 13.37 -1.55 -22.77
N HIS A 2 12.44 -1.04 -21.97
CA HIS A 2 12.53 -1.16 -20.53
C HIS A 2 11.87 -2.50 -20.20
N GLU A 3 12.68 -3.50 -19.89
CA GLU A 3 12.18 -4.74 -19.30
C GLU A 3 11.42 -4.36 -18.03
N ASN A 4 10.12 -4.68 -17.99
CA ASN A 4 9.31 -4.64 -16.78
C ASN A 4 9.80 -5.76 -15.86
N ALA A 5 10.89 -5.50 -15.15
CA ALA A 5 11.22 -6.29 -13.98
C ALA A 5 10.06 -6.15 -12.97
N PRO A 6 9.62 -7.23 -12.30
CA PRO A 6 8.67 -7.11 -11.21
C PRO A 6 9.20 -6.09 -10.19
N LEU A 7 8.32 -5.21 -9.70
CA LEU A 7 8.68 -4.24 -8.66
C LEU A 7 9.16 -5.02 -7.44
N SER A 8 10.47 -5.06 -7.19
CA SER A 8 11.10 -5.92 -6.18
C SER A 8 11.16 -5.31 -4.78
N GLY A 9 10.44 -4.20 -4.54
CA GLY A 9 10.29 -3.65 -3.20
C GLY A 9 9.23 -4.43 -2.43
N HIS A 10 9.63 -5.24 -1.45
CA HIS A 10 8.73 -5.91 -0.51
C HIS A 10 8.05 -4.91 0.43
N VAL A 11 7.09 -4.14 -0.11
CA VAL A 11 6.38 -3.09 0.63
C VAL A 11 5.15 -3.67 1.33
N THR A 12 5.15 -3.57 2.66
CA THR A 12 4.02 -3.91 3.52
C THR A 12 3.46 -2.64 4.16
N VAL A 13 2.15 -2.43 4.07
CA VAL A 13 1.46 -1.32 4.72
C VAL A 13 0.84 -1.77 6.04
N LEU A 14 1.18 -1.10 7.14
CA LEU A 14 0.61 -1.35 8.46
C LEU A 14 -0.36 -0.24 8.83
N ARG A 15 -1.65 -0.58 8.92
CA ARG A 15 -2.74 0.35 9.24
C ARG A 15 -3.07 0.28 10.73
N LEU A 16 -2.74 1.32 11.50
CA LEU A 16 -2.95 1.41 12.95
C LEU A 16 -4.21 2.18 13.34
N GLY A 17 -4.81 1.82 14.47
CA GLY A 17 -5.80 2.61 15.20
C GLY A 17 -7.23 2.53 14.66
N HIS A 18 -7.63 1.40 14.08
CA HIS A 18 -8.96 1.26 13.46
C HIS A 18 -10.06 1.32 14.52
N ARG A 19 -11.13 2.04 14.20
CA ARG A 19 -12.34 2.15 15.03
C ARG A 19 -13.52 1.51 14.32
N PRO A 20 -14.02 0.36 14.81
CA PRO A 20 -15.17 -0.32 14.21
C PRO A 20 -16.39 0.59 14.09
N GLY A 21 -17.08 0.52 12.96
CA GLY A 21 -18.29 1.33 12.68
C GLY A 21 -17.99 2.79 12.31
N ARG A 22 -16.75 3.25 12.41
CA ARG A 22 -16.33 4.62 12.02
C ARG A 22 -15.34 4.60 10.86
N ASP A 23 -14.37 3.71 10.94
CA ASP A 23 -13.23 3.72 10.04
C ASP A 23 -13.29 2.61 8.96
N ASP A 24 -14.37 1.83 8.89
CA ASP A 24 -14.48 0.64 8.02
C ASP A 24 -14.12 0.95 6.57
N ARG A 25 -14.77 1.98 6.02
CA ARG A 25 -14.50 2.46 4.65
C ARG A 25 -13.08 2.97 4.49
N MET A 26 -12.57 3.74 5.46
CA MET A 26 -11.23 4.31 5.36
C MET A 26 -10.14 3.24 5.40
N THR A 27 -10.29 2.22 6.27
CA THR A 27 -9.38 1.06 6.31
C THR A 27 -9.40 0.29 5.00
N THR A 28 -10.59 0.03 4.42
CA THR A 28 -10.69 -0.61 3.09
C THR A 28 -9.99 0.23 2.02
N HIS A 29 -10.19 1.56 2.02
CA HIS A 29 -9.53 2.45 1.06
C HIS A 29 -8.00 2.47 1.22
N VAL A 30 -7.48 2.44 2.45
CA VAL A 30 -6.02 2.32 2.69
C VAL A 30 -5.47 1.03 2.07
N ALA A 31 -6.11 -0.10 2.32
CA ALA A 31 -5.67 -1.39 1.79
C ALA A 31 -5.77 -1.46 0.25
N LEU A 32 -6.88 -0.97 -0.33
CA LEU A 32 -7.02 -0.91 -1.80
C LEU A 32 -6.03 0.06 -2.44
N THR A 33 -5.67 1.15 -1.75
CA THR A 33 -4.62 2.08 -2.21
C THR A 33 -3.25 1.40 -2.18
N ALA A 34 -2.93 0.68 -1.10
CA ALA A 34 -1.71 -0.11 -1.00
C ALA A 34 -1.61 -1.11 -2.15
N ARG A 35 -2.67 -1.90 -2.37
CA ARG A 35 -2.78 -2.84 -3.51
C ARG A 35 -2.52 -2.13 -4.84
N ALA A 36 -3.30 -1.09 -5.13
CA ALA A 36 -3.28 -0.41 -6.42
C ALA A 36 -1.94 0.27 -6.74
N LEU A 37 -1.18 0.68 -5.71
CA LEU A 37 0.04 1.46 -5.85
C LEU A 37 1.30 0.69 -5.45
N GLY A 38 1.32 -0.61 -5.75
CA GLY A 38 2.56 -1.39 -5.78
C GLY A 38 2.96 -2.07 -4.46
N ALA A 39 2.21 -1.89 -3.36
CA ALA A 39 2.47 -2.68 -2.17
C ALA A 39 2.11 -4.17 -2.39
N GLU A 40 2.77 -5.06 -1.67
CA GLU A 40 2.52 -6.50 -1.72
C GLU A 40 1.57 -6.95 -0.62
N ARG A 41 1.58 -6.23 0.52
CA ARG A 41 0.80 -6.62 1.68
C ARG A 41 0.19 -5.42 2.41
N ALA A 42 -0.98 -5.63 3.01
CA ALA A 42 -1.51 -4.75 4.05
C ALA A 42 -1.90 -5.52 5.31
N LEU A 43 -1.40 -5.05 6.46
CA LEU A 43 -1.70 -5.53 7.80
C LEU A 43 -2.65 -4.52 8.48
N LEU A 44 -3.88 -4.95 8.76
CA LEU A 44 -4.94 -4.12 9.29
C LEU A 44 -5.12 -4.42 10.78
N VAL A 45 -4.82 -3.45 11.63
CA VAL A 45 -4.76 -3.68 13.08
C VAL A 45 -6.11 -3.47 13.76
N GLY A 46 -6.53 -4.44 14.55
CA GLY A 46 -7.80 -4.46 15.28
C GLY A 46 -8.92 -5.14 14.51
N ASP A 47 -10.17 -4.93 14.94
CA ASP A 47 -11.36 -5.54 14.34
C ASP A 47 -11.64 -4.99 12.93
N THR A 48 -10.96 -5.59 11.94
CA THR A 48 -10.89 -5.13 10.55
C THR A 48 -11.24 -6.23 9.56
N THR A 49 -11.87 -7.31 10.03
CA THR A 49 -12.23 -8.49 9.23
C THR A 49 -13.09 -8.12 8.02
N GLY A 50 -14.08 -7.25 8.18
CA GLY A 50 -14.91 -6.79 7.06
C GLY A 50 -14.13 -6.01 5.98
N ALA A 51 -13.17 -5.18 6.38
CA ALA A 51 -12.29 -4.47 5.44
C ALA A 51 -11.36 -5.46 4.72
N ARG A 52 -10.74 -6.39 5.46
CA ARG A 52 -9.93 -7.48 4.90
C ARG A 52 -10.71 -8.28 3.86
N ASP A 53 -11.91 -8.72 4.19
CA ASP A 53 -12.72 -9.58 3.30
C ASP A 53 -13.14 -8.84 2.03
N THR A 54 -13.48 -7.56 2.14
CA THR A 54 -13.76 -6.71 0.97
C THR A 54 -12.54 -6.62 0.05
N VAL A 55 -11.35 -6.44 0.61
CA VAL A 55 -10.10 -6.31 -0.17
C VAL A 55 -9.71 -7.65 -0.79
N ARG A 56 -9.96 -8.77 -0.10
CA ARG A 56 -9.78 -10.13 -0.66
C ARG A 56 -10.70 -10.35 -1.85
N ASP A 57 -12.00 -10.07 -1.74
CA ASP A 57 -12.94 -10.19 -2.88
C ASP A 57 -12.47 -9.39 -4.10
N ILE A 58 -11.99 -8.15 -3.89
CA ILE A 58 -11.46 -7.33 -4.98
C ILE A 58 -10.18 -7.95 -5.56
N THR A 59 -9.28 -8.48 -4.73
CA THR A 59 -8.04 -9.09 -5.19
C THR A 59 -8.30 -10.39 -5.95
N ASP A 60 -9.22 -11.23 -5.48
CA ASP A 60 -9.61 -12.46 -6.16
C ASP A 60 -10.21 -12.14 -7.55
N ARG A 61 -11.05 -11.11 -7.64
CA ARG A 61 -11.74 -10.74 -8.89
C ARG A 61 -10.88 -9.97 -9.88
N PHE A 62 -9.94 -9.16 -9.42
CA PHE A 62 -9.15 -8.24 -10.25
C PHE A 62 -7.64 -8.53 -10.21
N GLY A 63 -7.25 -9.67 -9.65
CA GLY A 63 -5.89 -10.19 -9.65
C GLY A 63 -5.00 -9.62 -8.55
N GLY A 64 -3.82 -10.22 -8.45
CA GLY A 64 -2.75 -9.91 -7.51
C GLY A 64 -1.42 -9.68 -8.22
N PRO A 65 -0.28 -9.84 -7.53
CA PRO A 65 -0.15 -10.38 -6.18
C PRO A 65 -0.34 -9.31 -5.09
N PHE A 66 -1.32 -9.53 -4.20
CA PHE A 66 -1.54 -8.71 -3.00
C PHE A 66 -2.14 -9.54 -1.85
N VAL A 67 -1.60 -9.37 -0.65
CA VAL A 67 -2.06 -10.07 0.57
C VAL A 67 -2.63 -9.06 1.56
N VAL A 68 -3.80 -9.36 2.12
CA VAL A 68 -4.39 -8.56 3.20
C VAL A 68 -4.75 -9.42 4.39
N GLU A 69 -4.36 -8.94 5.58
CA GLU A 69 -4.57 -9.63 6.84
C GLU A 69 -5.12 -8.67 7.89
N ALA A 70 -6.01 -9.20 8.74
CA ALA A 70 -6.40 -8.54 9.98
C ALA A 70 -5.52 -9.12 11.09
N VAL A 71 -4.93 -8.24 11.90
CA VAL A 71 -4.01 -8.60 12.98
C VAL A 71 -4.43 -7.89 14.27
N ASP A 72 -4.26 -8.55 15.42
CA ASP A 72 -4.70 -7.98 16.70
C ASP A 72 -3.69 -6.97 17.27
N GLU A 73 -2.40 -7.26 17.11
CA GLU A 73 -1.31 -6.50 17.72
C GLU A 73 -0.32 -6.01 16.68
N TRP A 74 0.15 -4.77 16.86
CA TRP A 74 1.09 -4.14 15.93
C TRP A 74 2.49 -3.98 16.51
N ARG A 75 2.65 -3.97 17.83
CA ARG A 75 3.94 -3.78 18.48
C ARG A 75 4.97 -4.86 18.11
N PRO A 76 4.61 -6.16 18.08
CA PRO A 76 5.54 -7.19 17.62
C PRO A 76 5.95 -6.96 16.17
N LEU A 77 4.98 -6.64 15.30
CA LEU A 77 5.22 -6.40 13.87
C LEU A 77 6.24 -5.30 13.61
N VAL A 78 6.22 -4.21 14.39
CA VAL A 78 7.19 -3.11 14.25
C VAL A 78 8.53 -3.46 14.90
N ARG A 79 8.54 -4.10 16.08
CA ARG A 79 9.80 -4.44 16.78
C ARG A 79 10.62 -5.51 16.09
N GLU A 80 9.95 -6.47 15.46
CA GLU A 80 10.56 -7.65 14.85
C GLU A 80 10.73 -7.48 13.33
N TRP A 81 10.42 -6.30 12.79
CA TRP A 81 10.58 -6.02 11.36
C TRP A 81 12.06 -6.05 10.97
N GLU A 82 12.42 -6.98 10.09
CA GLU A 82 13.76 -7.07 9.51
C GLU A 82 13.78 -6.29 8.19
N GLY A 83 13.97 -4.98 8.29
CA GLY A 83 14.01 -4.07 7.15
C GLY A 83 13.79 -2.62 7.58
N ASN A 84 13.43 -1.80 6.61
CA ASN A 84 13.20 -0.38 6.78
C ASN A 84 11.77 -0.09 7.25
N VAL A 85 11.59 0.90 8.12
CA VAL A 85 10.30 1.37 8.62
C VAL A 85 10.10 2.84 8.27
N VAL A 86 9.06 3.13 7.49
CA VAL A 86 8.60 4.49 7.21
C VAL A 86 7.29 4.72 7.95
N HIS A 87 7.26 5.72 8.82
CA HIS A 87 6.04 6.19 9.45
C HIS A 87 5.52 7.45 8.75
N LEU A 88 4.34 7.35 8.12
CA LEU A 88 3.71 8.49 7.46
C LEU A 88 2.96 9.35 8.49
N THR A 89 3.46 10.57 8.69
CA THR A 89 2.96 11.53 9.66
C THR A 89 3.16 12.96 9.18
N MET A 90 2.18 13.84 9.38
CA MET A 90 2.29 15.27 9.03
C MET A 90 3.42 16.00 9.77
N TYR A 91 3.97 15.41 10.83
CA TYR A 91 5.06 15.98 11.62
C TYR A 91 6.46 15.58 11.13
N GLY A 92 6.53 14.68 10.13
CA GLY A 92 7.78 14.13 9.62
C GLY A 92 8.54 15.06 8.68
N GLU A 93 9.68 14.56 8.20
CA GLU A 93 10.48 15.16 7.15
C GLU A 93 9.72 15.20 5.83
N ARG A 94 9.97 16.22 5.02
CA ARG A 94 9.21 16.40 3.78
C ARG A 94 9.61 15.30 2.79
N VAL A 95 8.62 14.65 2.18
CA VAL A 95 8.84 13.52 1.27
C VAL A 95 9.88 13.83 0.18
N GLN A 96 9.85 15.02 -0.42
CA GLN A 96 10.80 15.40 -1.48
C GLN A 96 12.27 15.51 -1.02
N ASP A 97 12.51 15.61 0.29
CA ASP A 97 13.86 15.70 0.85
C ASP A 97 14.45 14.30 1.10
N VAL A 98 13.61 13.30 1.38
CA VAL A 98 14.02 11.94 1.78
C VAL A 98 13.68 10.83 0.78
N GLU A 99 12.82 11.08 -0.22
CA GLU A 99 12.32 10.06 -1.15
C GLU A 99 13.41 9.29 -1.90
N ARG A 100 14.53 9.94 -2.26
CA ARG A 100 15.62 9.27 -2.98
C ARG A 100 16.35 8.27 -2.10
N GLU A 101 16.57 8.59 -0.83
CA GLU A 101 17.26 7.71 0.11
C GLU A 101 16.42 6.47 0.40
N ILE A 102 15.13 6.69 0.70
CA ILE A 102 14.18 5.59 0.93
C ILE A 102 14.09 4.69 -0.31
N ARG A 103 14.01 5.27 -1.52
CA ARG A 103 13.97 4.49 -2.76
C ARG A 103 15.24 3.70 -2.99
N ALA A 104 16.42 4.26 -2.71
CA ALA A 104 17.69 3.54 -2.87
C ALA A 104 17.78 2.31 -1.96
N SER A 105 17.26 2.40 -0.73
CA SER A 105 17.20 1.24 0.17
C SER A 105 16.19 0.19 -0.31
N VAL A 106 14.99 0.61 -0.72
CA VAL A 106 13.88 -0.32 -0.95
C VAL A 106 13.85 -0.88 -2.37
N VAL A 107 14.10 -0.06 -3.38
CA VAL A 107 14.00 -0.44 -4.78
C VAL A 107 15.35 -0.89 -5.34
N ASP A 108 16.44 -0.20 -4.99
CA ASP A 108 17.76 -0.52 -5.56
C ASP A 108 18.48 -1.62 -4.75
N SER A 109 18.24 -1.69 -3.43
CA SER A 109 18.83 -2.70 -2.54
C SER A 109 17.87 -3.83 -2.16
N GLU A 110 16.61 -3.75 -2.61
CA GLU A 110 15.55 -4.75 -2.37
C GLU A 110 15.24 -4.99 -0.87
N ASP A 111 15.55 -4.03 0.00
CA ASP A 111 15.27 -4.15 1.44
C ASP A 111 13.75 -4.10 1.70
N PRO A 112 13.20 -4.98 2.57
CA PRO A 112 11.79 -4.92 2.96
C PRO A 112 11.41 -3.58 3.59
N LEU A 113 10.24 -3.05 3.22
CA LEU A 113 9.74 -1.77 3.74
C LEU A 113 8.40 -1.96 4.46
N LEU A 114 8.32 -1.52 5.71
CA LEU A 114 7.08 -1.36 6.45
C LEU A 114 6.64 0.10 6.41
N VAL A 115 5.51 0.39 5.77
CA VAL A 115 4.90 1.73 5.73
C VAL A 115 3.77 1.80 6.75
N VAL A 116 3.96 2.57 7.82
CA VAL A 116 3.00 2.72 8.90
C VAL A 116 2.11 3.93 8.67
N VAL A 117 0.78 3.72 8.70
CA VAL A 117 -0.24 4.78 8.63
C VAL A 117 -1.23 4.65 9.80
N GLY A 118 -1.69 5.78 10.34
CA GLY A 118 -2.64 5.79 11.46
C GLY A 118 -3.91 6.59 11.17
N SER A 119 -5.07 6.17 11.70
CA SER A 119 -6.31 6.97 11.66
C SER A 119 -6.54 7.85 12.90
N GLN A 120 -5.73 7.64 13.94
CA GLN A 120 -5.75 8.39 15.19
C GLN A 120 -4.33 8.89 15.51
N LYS A 121 -4.18 9.53 16.67
CA LYS A 121 -2.86 9.85 17.21
C LYS A 121 -2.04 8.55 17.35
N VAL A 122 -1.03 8.42 16.51
CA VAL A 122 -0.11 7.28 16.54
C VAL A 122 0.76 7.36 17.81
N PRO A 123 0.96 6.24 18.54
CA PRO A 123 1.84 6.19 19.71
C PRO A 123 3.28 6.58 19.38
N PHE A 124 3.98 7.22 20.34
CA PHE A 124 5.35 7.72 20.14
C PHE A 124 6.36 6.60 19.86
N GLU A 125 6.13 5.39 20.37
CA GLU A 125 6.92 4.19 20.07
C GLU A 125 7.02 3.86 18.56
N VAL A 126 6.07 4.30 17.73
CA VAL A 126 6.19 4.19 16.26
C VAL A 126 7.17 5.23 15.71
N TYR A 127 7.19 6.44 16.29
CA TYR A 127 8.14 7.48 15.88
C TYR A 127 9.57 7.04 16.18
N ASP A 128 9.79 6.46 17.36
CA ASP A 128 11.12 5.98 17.78
C ASP A 128 11.60 4.77 16.98
N ALA A 129 10.68 3.91 16.52
CA ALA A 129 11.02 2.70 15.76
C ALA A 129 11.12 2.94 14.25
N ALA A 130 10.69 4.09 13.74
CA ALA A 130 10.75 4.39 12.32
C ALA A 130 12.13 4.92 11.93
N ASP A 131 12.73 4.33 10.89
CA ASP A 131 13.94 4.85 10.25
C ASP A 131 13.68 6.22 9.61
N TRP A 132 12.46 6.41 9.05
CA TRP A 132 11.99 7.71 8.59
C TRP A 132 10.59 8.03 9.09
N ASN A 133 10.43 9.19 9.72
CA ASN A 133 9.13 9.80 9.93
C ASN A 133 8.89 10.78 8.77
N VAL A 134 7.94 10.50 7.88
CA VAL A 134 7.78 11.19 6.59
C VAL A 134 6.44 11.89 6.48
N ALA A 135 6.48 13.15 6.05
CA ALA A 135 5.33 13.98 5.72
C ALA A 135 5.24 14.17 4.19
N VAL A 136 4.16 13.67 3.58
CA VAL A 136 3.81 14.05 2.19
C VAL A 136 3.55 15.55 2.11
N THR A 137 2.86 16.09 3.10
CA THR A 137 2.86 17.52 3.40
C THR A 137 2.85 17.69 4.92
N ASN A 138 3.37 18.81 5.42
CA ASN A 138 3.24 19.17 6.83
C ASN A 138 1.88 19.86 7.13
N GLN A 139 0.80 19.40 6.48
CA GLN A 139 -0.57 19.82 6.74
C GLN A 139 -1.43 18.61 7.12
N PRO A 140 -2.43 18.77 8.00
CA PRO A 140 -3.33 17.68 8.34
C PRO A 140 -4.21 17.32 7.14
N HIS A 141 -4.14 16.07 6.69
CA HIS A 141 -4.97 15.51 5.62
C HIS A 141 -5.27 14.03 5.90
N SER A 142 -5.56 13.24 4.86
CA SER A 142 -5.86 11.81 4.99
C SER A 142 -4.63 10.92 4.89
N GLU A 143 -4.67 9.82 5.65
CA GLU A 143 -3.79 8.65 5.55
C GLU A 143 -3.81 8.01 4.16
N VAL A 144 -4.94 8.03 3.44
CA VAL A 144 -5.04 7.51 2.07
C VAL A 144 -4.28 8.40 1.10
N ALA A 145 -4.43 9.73 1.23
CA ALA A 145 -3.70 10.68 0.39
C ALA A 145 -2.19 10.63 0.68
N GLY A 146 -1.80 10.53 1.95
CA GLY A 146 -0.40 10.37 2.35
C GLY A 146 0.20 9.09 1.79
N LEU A 147 -0.49 7.95 1.92
CA LEU A 147 -0.02 6.68 1.37
C LEU A 147 0.09 6.73 -0.15
N ALA A 148 -0.93 7.25 -0.84
CA ALA A 148 -0.95 7.28 -2.30
C ALA A 148 0.21 8.08 -2.90
N VAL A 149 0.43 9.30 -2.40
CA VAL A 149 1.54 10.13 -2.89
C VAL A 149 2.89 9.54 -2.50
N PHE A 150 3.02 8.96 -1.30
CA PHE A 150 4.28 8.32 -0.90
C PHE A 150 4.63 7.13 -1.81
N LEU A 151 3.68 6.24 -2.10
CA LEU A 151 3.92 5.08 -2.95
C LEU A 151 4.22 5.47 -4.41
N ASP A 152 3.47 6.43 -4.97
CA ASP A 152 3.73 6.98 -6.31
C ASP A 152 5.16 7.57 -6.41
N ARG A 153 5.58 8.30 -5.37
CA ARG A 153 6.93 8.86 -5.27
C ARG A 153 7.99 7.79 -5.06
N LEU A 154 7.71 6.74 -4.30
CA LEU A 154 8.63 5.64 -4.06
C LEU A 154 8.91 4.88 -5.37
N PHE A 155 7.86 4.55 -6.12
CA PHE A 155 7.95 3.74 -7.33
C PHE A 155 8.14 4.53 -8.62
N GLU A 156 8.01 5.86 -8.57
CA GLU A 156 8.13 6.79 -9.72
C GLU A 156 7.10 6.50 -10.83
N GLY A 157 5.88 6.16 -10.42
CA GLY A 157 4.75 5.87 -11.33
C GLY A 157 4.84 4.52 -12.04
N ARG A 158 5.89 3.73 -11.83
CA ARG A 158 6.04 2.38 -12.44
C ARG A 158 4.93 1.42 -12.02
N GLU A 159 4.41 1.58 -10.81
CA GLU A 159 3.28 0.82 -10.28
C GLU A 159 1.98 1.03 -11.05
N LEU A 160 1.81 2.18 -11.72
CA LEU A 160 0.60 2.48 -12.51
C LEU A 160 0.52 1.65 -13.79
N SER A 161 1.63 1.06 -14.22
CA SER A 161 1.71 0.16 -15.38
C SER A 161 1.77 -1.32 -14.99
N ARG A 162 1.58 -1.64 -13.70
CA ARG A 162 1.63 -3.01 -13.19
C ARG A 162 0.53 -3.87 -13.80
N GLU A 163 0.91 -5.08 -14.22
CA GLU A 163 -0.02 -6.12 -14.64
C GLU A 163 -0.54 -6.90 -13.43
N TRP A 164 -1.77 -7.43 -13.55
CA TRP A 164 -2.45 -8.13 -12.47
C TRP A 164 -2.56 -9.60 -12.81
N ASP A 165 -1.83 -10.43 -12.07
CA ASP A 165 -1.82 -11.87 -12.23
C ASP A 165 -3.10 -12.48 -11.67
N ASP A 166 -3.51 -13.64 -12.21
CA ASP A 166 -4.67 -14.41 -11.73
C ASP A 166 -5.97 -13.61 -11.60
N ALA A 167 -6.15 -12.57 -12.43
CA ALA A 167 -7.37 -11.78 -12.43
C ALA A 167 -8.52 -12.50 -13.13
N ASP A 168 -9.70 -12.61 -12.51
CA ASP A 168 -10.91 -13.04 -13.22
C ASP A 168 -11.42 -11.96 -14.18
N LYS A 169 -11.25 -10.69 -13.80
CA LYS A 169 -11.78 -9.52 -14.50
C LYS A 169 -10.73 -8.45 -14.68
N ARG A 170 -10.81 -7.75 -15.82
CA ARG A 170 -9.95 -6.61 -16.15
C ARG A 170 -10.79 -5.39 -16.55
N VAL A 171 -10.41 -4.22 -16.04
CA VAL A 171 -10.98 -2.94 -16.48
C VAL A 171 -10.25 -2.50 -17.75
N VAL A 172 -10.99 -2.19 -18.81
CA VAL A 172 -10.44 -1.69 -20.07
C VAL A 172 -10.47 -0.16 -20.07
N PRO A 173 -9.33 0.53 -20.19
CA PRO A 173 -9.29 1.99 -20.31
C PRO A 173 -10.11 2.47 -21.51
N MET A 174 -10.92 3.49 -21.31
CA MET A 174 -11.75 4.10 -22.36
C MET A 174 -11.79 5.61 -22.18
N GLU A 175 -11.85 6.34 -23.30
CA GLU A 175 -12.04 7.80 -23.30
C GLU A 175 -13.37 8.20 -22.64
N THR A 176 -14.44 7.42 -22.88
CA THR A 176 -15.75 7.61 -22.22
C THR A 176 -16.47 6.27 -22.09
N GLY A 177 -17.00 5.98 -20.91
CA GLY A 177 -17.80 4.79 -20.62
C GLY A 177 -17.18 3.89 -19.55
N LYS A 178 -17.72 2.68 -19.39
CA LYS A 178 -17.23 1.66 -18.45
C LYS A 178 -17.21 0.30 -19.13
N ARG A 179 -16.04 -0.34 -19.19
CA ARG A 179 -15.90 -1.69 -19.76
C ARG A 179 -15.06 -2.55 -18.83
N VAL A 180 -15.62 -3.69 -18.46
CA VAL A 180 -14.94 -4.76 -17.70
C VAL A 180 -15.12 -6.04 -18.50
N VAL A 181 -14.02 -6.76 -18.73
CA VAL A 181 -13.98 -8.03 -19.47
C VAL A 181 -13.50 -9.14 -18.55
N ASP A 182 -13.83 -10.39 -18.87
CA ASP A 182 -13.27 -11.55 -18.18
C ASP A 182 -11.87 -11.85 -18.74
N ALA A 183 -10.86 -12.04 -17.89
CA ALA A 183 -9.46 -12.09 -18.32
C ALA A 183 -9.13 -13.37 -19.12
N ALA A 184 -9.84 -14.47 -18.89
CA ALA A 184 -9.63 -15.75 -19.58
C ALA A 184 -10.11 -15.75 -21.06
N SER A 185 -10.74 -14.67 -21.53
CA SER A 185 -11.40 -14.65 -22.85
C SER A 185 -10.53 -14.17 -24.01
N GLU A 186 -9.27 -13.77 -23.78
CA GLU A 186 -8.36 -13.28 -24.85
C GLU A 186 -7.22 -14.26 -25.22
N THR A 187 -7.10 -15.44 -24.61
CA THR A 187 -6.03 -16.41 -24.98
C THR A 187 -6.34 -17.28 -26.21
N VAL A 188 -7.42 -17.00 -26.95
CA VAL A 188 -7.77 -17.75 -28.17
C VAL A 188 -8.01 -16.80 -29.33
N GLU A 189 -6.94 -16.29 -29.93
CA GLU A 189 -6.88 -15.87 -31.34
C GLU A 189 -5.42 -15.51 -31.71
N GLU A 190 -4.60 -16.53 -31.99
CA GLU A 190 -3.50 -16.50 -32.97
C GLU A 190 -3.40 -17.86 -33.69
#